data_AF-A0A443QDE4-F1
#
_entry.id   AF-A0A443QDE4-F1
#
_cell.length_a   1.000
_cell.length_b   1.000
_cell.length_c   1.000
_cell.angle_alpha   90.00
_cell.angle_beta   90.00
_cell.angle_gamma   90.00
#
_symmetry.space_group_name_H-M   'P 1'
#
loop_
_entity.id
_entity.type
_entity.pdbx_description
1 polymer ?
#
loop_
_entity_poly.entity_id
_entity_poly.type
_entity_poly.pdbx_seq_one_letter_code
_entity_poly.pdbx_strand_id
1 'polypeptide(L)' 'MEKTYNFKVEITCDGCVNAIKRSLSKSLGDKLKNVDANVETKAVAVTVHYPDESSELTAEQMLDL' A
#
# COMPACT_ATOMS: atom_id res chain seq x y z
N MET A 1 -10.45 -5.47 -11.14
CA MET A 1 -10.52 -3.99 -10.97
C MET A 1 -9.27 -3.53 -10.23
N GLU A 2 -8.78 -2.32 -10.51
CA GLU A 2 -7.57 -1.78 -9.86
C GLU A 2 -7.97 -0.57 -9.01
N LYS A 3 -7.45 -0.51 -7.78
CA LYS A 3 -7.72 0.58 -6.85
C LYS A 3 -6.43 1.06 -6.22
N THR A 4 -6.28 2.37 -6.18
CA THR A 4 -5.10 3.01 -5.60
C THR A 4 -5.49 3.73 -4.32
N TYR A 5 -4.75 3.46 -3.26
CA TYR A 5 -4.94 4.05 -1.95
C TYR A 5 -3.74 4.90 -1.60
N ASN A 6 -4.00 6.18 -1.30
CA ASN A 6 -2.97 7.15 -0.98
C ASN A 6 -2.96 7.41 0.51
N PHE A 7 -1.85 7.07 1.16
CA PHE A 7 -1.62 7.28 2.57
C PHE A 7 -0.58 8.39 2.75
N LYS A 8 -0.86 9.32 3.65
CA LYS A 8 0.17 10.19 4.21
C LYS A 8 0.73 9.51 5.44
N VAL A 9 2.03 9.24 5.41
CA VAL A 9 2.75 8.57 6.49
C VAL A 9 4.05 9.32 6.75
N GLU A 10 4.42 9.44 8.02
CA GLU A 10 5.69 10.05 8.38
C GLU A 10 6.85 9.09 8.12
N ILE A 11 7.24 9.01 6.85
CA ILE A 11 8.44 8.29 6.44
C ILE A 11 9.61 9.25 6.56
N THR A 12 10.63 8.84 7.31
CA THR A 12 11.82 9.65 7.57
C THR A 12 13.08 9.07 6.94
N CYS A 13 12.98 7.87 6.35
CA CYS A 13 14.14 7.12 5.88
C CYS A 13 13.80 6.13 4.76
N ASP A 14 14.75 5.84 3.86
CA ASP A 14 14.60 4.79 2.84
C ASP A 14 14.38 3.40 3.45
N GLY A 15 14.95 3.14 4.62
CA GLY A 15 14.70 1.91 5.37
C GLY A 15 13.21 1.72 5.72
N CYS A 16 12.54 2.83 6.03
CA CYS A 16 11.14 2.91 6.38
C CYS A 16 10.28 2.64 5.13
N VAL A 17 10.66 3.20 3.97
CA VAL A 17 10.05 2.88 2.67
C VAL A 17 10.16 1.39 2.36
N ASN A 18 11.34 0.82 2.53
CA ASN A 18 11.56 -0.59 2.23
C ASN A 18 10.79 -1.52 3.18
N ALA A 19 10.67 -1.14 4.46
CA ALA A 19 9.84 -1.85 5.43
C ALA A 19 8.36 -1.84 5.00
N ILE A 20 7.81 -0.69 4.62
CA ILE A 20 6.44 -0.55 4.14
C ILE A 20 6.20 -1.42 2.90
N LYS A 21 7.09 -1.33 1.90
CA LYS A 21 7.00 -2.15 0.68
C LYS A 21 7.00 -3.64 1.03
N ARG A 22 7.89 -4.08 1.91
CA ARG A 22 7.95 -5.48 2.36
C ARG A 22 6.70 -5.94 3.12
N SER A 23 6.17 -5.13 4.03
CA SER A 23 4.95 -5.44 4.76
C SER A 23 3.77 -5.57 3.80
N LEU A 24 3.56 -4.57 2.93
CA LEU A 24 2.49 -4.59 1.93
C LEU A 24 2.62 -5.77 0.97
N SER A 25 3.82 -6.11 0.51
CA SER A 25 4.03 -7.30 -0.34
C SER A 25 3.68 -8.60 0.37
N LYS A 26 3.89 -8.71 1.69
CA LYS A 26 3.50 -9.89 2.46
C LYS A 26 2.00 -9.93 2.72
N SER A 27 1.41 -8.79 3.07
CA SER A 27 0.01 -8.68 3.47
C SER A 27 -0.94 -8.79 2.25
N LEU A 28 -0.57 -8.21 1.11
CA LEU A 28 -1.39 -8.18 -0.12
C LEU A 28 -0.99 -9.25 -1.15
N GLY A 29 0.24 -9.77 -1.11
CA GLY A 29 0.71 -10.84 -1.97
C GLY A 29 0.46 -10.55 -3.46
N ASP A 30 -0.15 -11.50 -4.16
CA ASP A 30 -0.50 -11.42 -5.59
C ASP A 30 -1.50 -10.32 -5.95
N LYS A 31 -2.24 -9.77 -4.96
CA LYS A 31 -3.14 -8.64 -5.20
C LYS A 31 -2.37 -7.33 -5.37
N LEU A 32 -1.14 -7.25 -4.85
CA LEU A 32 -0.34 -6.04 -4.90
C LEU A 32 0.20 -5.81 -6.31
N LYS A 33 -0.28 -4.75 -6.96
CA LYS A 33 0.13 -4.37 -8.31
C LYS A 33 1.32 -3.42 -8.29
N ASN A 34 1.27 -2.41 -7.41
CA ASN A 34 2.32 -1.42 -7.30
C ASN A 34 2.36 -0.80 -5.89
N VAL A 35 3.55 -0.42 -5.43
CA VAL A 35 3.73 0.41 -4.22
C VAL A 35 4.71 1.53 -4.56
N ASP A 36 4.17 2.73 -4.70
CA ASP A 36 4.96 3.95 -4.79
C ASP A 36 5.04 4.57 -3.40
N ALA A 37 6.25 4.83 -2.92
CA ALA A 37 6.48 5.34 -1.58
C ALA A 37 7.62 6.34 -1.64
N ASN A 38 7.37 7.55 -1.18
CA ASN A 38 8.26 8.69 -1.35
C ASN A 38 8.48 9.39 -0.01
N VAL A 39 9.76 9.52 0.36
CA VAL A 39 10.19 10.12 1.64
C VAL A 39 10.04 11.65 1.61
N GLU A 40 10.31 12.29 0.47
CA GLU A 40 10.22 13.74 0.31
C GLU A 40 8.77 14.23 0.44
N THR A 41 7.84 13.52 -0.22
CA THR A 41 6.41 13.87 -0.19
C THR A 41 5.67 13.26 0.99
N LYS A 42 6.33 12.39 1.78
CA LYS A 42 5.75 11.66 2.91
C LYS A 42 4.44 10.94 2.54
N ALA A 43 4.43 10.35 1.35
CA ALA A 43 3.25 9.74 0.77
C ALA A 43 3.56 8.32 0.27
N VAL A 44 2.57 7.44 0.43
CA VAL A 44 2.57 6.07 -0.11
C VAL A 44 1.31 5.88 -0.93
N ALA A 45 1.46 5.53 -2.20
CA ALA A 45 0.39 5.10 -3.07
C ALA A 45 0.50 3.59 -3.28
N VAL A 46 -0.54 2.87 -2.86
CA VAL A 46 -0.63 1.41 -2.97
C VAL A 46 -1.70 1.09 -4.01
N THR A 47 -1.30 0.46 -5.11
CA THR A 47 -2.22 -0.03 -6.14
C THR A 47 -2.43 -1.52 -5.96
N VAL A 48 -3.69 -1.90 -5.77
CA VAL A 48 -4.13 -3.28 -5.57
C VAL A 48 -5.07 -3.68 -6.69
N HIS A 49 -4.88 -4.88 -7.21
CA HIS A 49 -5.80 -5.52 -8.14
C HIS A 49 -6.74 -6.43 -7.37
N TYR A 50 -8.04 -6.18 -7.50
CA TYR A 50 -9.11 -6.98 -6.93
C TYR A 50 -9.83 -7.72 -8.06
N PRO A 51 -9.91 -9.07 -8.04
CA PRO A 51 -10.65 -9.81 -9.05
C PRO A 51 -12.14 -9.44 -9.06
N ASP A 52 -12.72 -9.17 -7.88
CA ASP A 52 -14.13 -8.88 -7.67
C ASP A 52 -14.34 -7.75 -6.65
N GLU A 53 -15.44 -7.00 -6.74
CA GLU A 53 -15.79 -5.89 -5.81
C GLU A 53 -15.88 -6.35 -4.35
N SER A 54 -16.42 -7.56 -4.11
CA SER A 54 -16.50 -8.17 -2.77
C SER A 54 -15.14 -8.47 -2.12
N SER A 55 -14.05 -8.42 -2.90
CA SER A 55 -12.68 -8.67 -2.42
C SER A 55 -11.90 -7.39 -2.11
N GLU A 56 -12.52 -6.23 -2.34
CA GLU A 56 -11.96 -4.92 -2.02
C GLU A 56 -11.81 -4.74 -0.52
N LEU A 57 -10.62 -4.27 -0.10
CA LEU A 57 -10.39 -3.91 1.29
C LEU A 57 -10.98 -2.53 1.57
N THR A 58 -11.61 -2.39 2.74
CA THR A 58 -11.98 -1.06 3.24
C THR A 58 -10.74 -0.28 3.66
N ALA A 59 -10.85 1.05 3.75
CA ALA A 59 -9.73 1.89 4.19
C ALA A 59 -9.23 1.51 5.60
N GLU A 60 -10.13 1.07 6.47
CA GLU A 60 -9.81 0.60 7.83
C GLU A 60 -9.01 -0.70 7.81
N GLN A 61 -9.42 -1.67 6.98
CA GLN A 61 -8.68 -2.92 6.82
C GLN A 61 -7.29 -2.69 6.21
N MET A 62 -7.14 -1.68 5.36
CA MET A 62 -5.84 -1.34 4.78
C MET A 62 -4.88 -0.65 5.75
N LEU A 63 -5.40 0.04 6.77
CA LEU A 63 -4.57 0.65 7.82
C LEU A 63 -4.01 -0.40 8.80
N ASP A 64 -4.63 -1.58 8.86
CA ASP A 64 -4.25 -2.67 9.76
C ASP A 64 -3.24 -3.67 9.15
N LEU A 65 -2.89 -3.52 7.86
CA LEU A 65 -1.97 -4.40 7.12
C LEU A 65 -0.48 -4.13 7.36
#